data_AF-A0A117JML8-F1
#
_entry.id   AF-A0A117JML8-F1
#
_cell.length_a   1.000
_cell.length_b   1.000
_cell.length_c   1.000
_cell.angle_alpha   90.00
_cell.angle_beta   90.00
_cell.angle_gamma   90.00
#
_symmetry.space_group_name_H-M   'P 1'
#
loop_
_entity.id
_entity.type
_entity.pdbx_description
1 polymer ?
#
loop_
_entity_poly.entity_id
_entity_poly.type
_entity_poly.pdbx_seq_one_letter_code
_entity_poly.pdbx_strand_id
1 'polypeptide(L)'
;MGVYALAAPDALVRPFGTNLGGAAGRAEVRAVYGGFGLAIAGVLAYAVVDDGTLRTGALFTVGAALAGMALGRVVSALVDQRTAFYPNWFYLMVEAVGAAALFTVV
;
A
#
# COMPACT_ATOMS: atom_id res chain seq x y z
N MET A 1 2.97 4.93 -6.13
CA MET A 1 3.55 3.57 -6.14
C MET A 1 3.27 2.80 -7.42
N GLY A 2 2.01 2.67 -7.87
CA GLY A 2 1.62 1.84 -9.03
C GLY A 2 2.45 2.03 -10.31
N VAL A 3 2.45 3.24 -10.90
CA VAL A 3 3.22 3.52 -12.12
C VAL A 3 4.72 3.24 -11.94
N TYR A 4 5.27 3.60 -10.78
CA TYR A 4 6.70 3.40 -10.50
C TYR A 4 7.06 1.92 -10.39
N ALA A 5 6.20 1.10 -9.79
CA ALA A 5 6.38 -0.35 -9.74
C ALA A 5 6.33 -1.00 -11.14
N LEU A 6 5.50 -0.47 -12.05
CA LEU A 6 5.45 -0.91 -13.45
C LEU A 6 6.74 -0.56 -14.20
N ALA A 7 7.23 0.67 -14.05
CA ALA A 7 8.39 1.17 -14.78
C ALA A 7 9.72 0.62 -14.23
N ALA A 8 9.90 0.63 -12.90
CA ALA A 8 11.17 0.35 -12.23
C ALA A 8 10.98 -0.55 -10.98
N PRO A 9 10.60 -1.84 -11.16
CA PRO A 9 10.29 -2.73 -10.04
C PRO A 9 11.47 -2.99 -9.10
N ASP A 10 12.69 -3.15 -9.63
CA ASP A 10 13.89 -3.37 -8.81
C ASP A 10 14.19 -2.17 -7.91
N ALA A 11 13.98 -0.95 -8.42
CA ALA A 11 14.20 0.27 -7.66
C ALA A 11 13.13 0.49 -6.57
N LEU A 12 11.90 0.01 -6.78
CA LEU A 12 10.83 0.08 -5.80
C LEU A 12 11.12 -0.76 -4.55
N VAL A 13 11.63 -1.97 -4.72
CA VAL A 13 11.83 -2.91 -3.60
C VAL A 13 13.19 -2.76 -2.91
N ARG A 14 14.15 -2.11 -3.58
CA ARG A 14 15.52 -1.90 -3.08
C ARG A 14 15.58 -1.24 -1.69
N PRO A 15 14.75 -0.25 -1.32
CA PRO A 15 14.70 0.30 0.04
C PRO A 15 14.44 -0.73 1.15
N PHE A 16 13.78 -1.84 0.82
CA PHE A 16 13.49 -2.93 1.75
C PHE A 16 14.59 -4.00 1.76
N GLY A 17 15.72 -3.75 1.10
CA GLY A 17 16.83 -4.71 0.98
C GLY A 17 16.51 -5.91 0.08
N THR A 18 15.40 -5.90 -0.64
CA THR A 18 14.96 -7.02 -1.47
C THR A 18 15.59 -6.95 -2.87
N ASN A 19 16.14 -8.08 -3.34
CA ASN A 19 16.59 -8.27 -4.71
C ASN A 19 15.65 -9.25 -5.42
N LEU A 20 15.12 -8.88 -6.58
CA LEU A 20 14.07 -9.64 -7.29
C LEU A 20 14.57 -10.89 -8.02
N GLY A 21 15.89 -11.04 -8.18
CA GLY A 21 16.53 -12.28 -8.63
C GLY A 21 16.28 -12.71 -10.08
N GLY A 22 15.36 -12.07 -10.82
CA GLY A 22 15.08 -12.42 -12.21
C GLY A 22 13.75 -11.87 -12.75
N ALA A 23 13.37 -12.34 -13.94
CA ALA A 23 12.16 -11.89 -14.64
C ALA A 23 10.87 -12.18 -13.86
N ALA A 24 10.79 -13.34 -13.20
CA ALA A 24 9.62 -13.73 -12.41
C ALA A 24 9.36 -12.78 -11.24
N GLY A 25 10.39 -12.45 -10.43
CA GLY A 25 10.25 -11.49 -9.32
C GLY A 25 9.85 -10.09 -9.80
N ARG A 26 10.37 -9.64 -10.94
CA ARG A 26 9.93 -8.37 -11.55
C ARG A 26 8.49 -8.42 -12.06
N ALA A 27 8.02 -9.55 -12.58
CA ALA A 27 6.63 -9.71 -13.01
C ALA A 27 5.68 -9.64 -11.79
N GLU A 28 6.03 -10.32 -10.71
CA GLU A 28 5.28 -10.29 -9.45
C GLU A 28 5.14 -8.86 -8.91
N VAL A 29 6.26 -8.12 -8.86
CA VAL A 29 6.22 -6.72 -8.37
C VAL A 29 5.34 -5.83 -9.23
N ARG A 30 5.39 -6.01 -10.55
CA ARG A 30 4.53 -5.24 -11.47
C ARG A 30 3.06 -5.60 -11.30
N ALA A 31 2.73 -6.85 -11.00
CA ALA A 31 1.35 -7.27 -10.77
C ALA A 31 0.81 -6.70 -9.44
N VAL A 32 1.52 -6.97 -8.33
CA VAL A 32 1.04 -6.70 -6.97
C VAL A 32 1.24 -5.24 -6.55
N TYR A 33 2.41 -4.66 -6.80
CA TYR A 33 2.67 -3.26 -6.41
C TYR A 33 2.30 -2.28 -7.53
N GLY A 34 2.30 -2.75 -8.78
CA GLY A 34 1.95 -1.95 -9.96
C GLY A 34 0.47 -1.98 -10.27
N GLY A 35 0.02 -3.06 -10.92
CA GLY A 35 -1.33 -3.22 -11.45
C GLY A 35 -2.41 -3.10 -10.38
N PHE A 36 -2.28 -3.85 -9.28
CA PHE A 36 -3.24 -3.76 -8.17
C PHE A 36 -3.27 -2.35 -7.56
N GLY A 37 -2.10 -1.73 -7.34
CA GLY A 37 -2.03 -0.35 -6.83
C GLY A 37 -2.72 0.67 -7.74
N LEU A 38 -2.60 0.53 -9.06
CA LEU A 38 -3.31 1.38 -10.03
C LEU A 38 -4.81 1.11 -10.05
N ALA A 39 -5.22 -0.15 -9.93
CA ALA A 39 -6.63 -0.52 -9.87
C ALA A 39 -7.31 0.10 -8.64
N ILE A 40 -6.70 -0.01 -7.46
CA ILE A 40 -7.20 0.63 -6.23
C ILE A 40 -7.27 2.15 -6.38
N ALA A 41 -6.26 2.77 -6.98
CA ALA A 41 -6.29 4.21 -7.26
C ALA A 41 -7.47 4.60 -8.18
N GLY A 42 -7.75 3.79 -9.21
CA GLY A 42 -8.91 3.98 -10.08
C GLY A 42 -10.25 3.84 -9.35
N VAL A 43 -10.38 2.83 -8.48
CA VAL A 43 -11.58 2.63 -7.66
C VAL A 43 -11.80 3.81 -6.71
N LEU A 44 -10.76 4.29 -6.04
CA LEU A 44 -10.87 5.46 -5.16
C LEU A 44 -11.18 6.75 -5.95
N ALA A 45 -10.62 6.91 -7.15
CA ALA A 45 -10.95 8.05 -8.01
C ALA A 45 -12.42 8.01 -8.46
N TYR A 46 -12.95 6.83 -8.78
CA TYR A 46 -14.37 6.65 -9.09
C TYR A 46 -15.25 6.96 -7.88
N ALA A 47 -14.83 6.55 -6.68
CA ALA A 47 -15.53 6.84 -5.42
C ALA A 47 -15.65 8.35 -5.11
N VAL A 48 -14.92 9.23 -5.81
CA VAL A 48 -15.08 10.69 -5.67
C VAL A 48 -16.38 11.18 -6.30
N VAL A 49 -16.86 10.52 -7.35
CA VAL A 49 -18.06 10.91 -8.10
C VAL A 49 -19.28 10.01 -7.83
N ASP A 50 -19.07 8.89 -7.15
CA ASP A 50 -20.14 8.02 -6.65
C ASP A 50 -20.54 8.45 -5.23
N ASP A 51 -21.82 8.68 -4.99
CA ASP A 51 -22.37 9.00 -3.65
C ASP A 51 -23.19 7.84 -3.07
N GLY A 52 -23.06 6.63 -3.66
CA GLY A 52 -23.81 5.45 -3.29
C GLY A 52 -23.13 4.53 -2.27
N THR A 53 -23.75 3.38 -2.04
CA THR A 53 -23.21 2.33 -1.14
C THR A 53 -21.88 1.74 -1.62
N LEU A 54 -21.59 1.84 -2.93
CA LEU A 54 -20.34 1.37 -3.53
C LEU A 54 -19.15 2.21 -3.05
N ARG A 55 -19.29 3.54 -3.01
CA ARG A 55 -18.33 4.45 -2.37
C ARG A 55 -18.01 4.02 -0.94
N THR A 56 -19.00 3.90 -0.08
CA THR A 56 -18.81 3.53 1.34
C THR A 56 -18.09 2.20 1.47
N GLY A 57 -18.50 1.19 0.70
CA GLY A 57 -17.85 -0.12 0.69
C GLY A 57 -16.39 -0.06 0.24
N ALA A 58 -16.09 0.70 -0.82
CA ALA A 58 -14.73 0.88 -1.32
C ALA A 58 -13.83 1.59 -0.31
N LEU A 59 -14.29 2.71 0.27
CA LEU A 59 -13.55 3.49 1.26
C LEU A 59 -13.28 2.66 2.52
N PHE A 60 -14.29 1.94 3.03
CA PHE A 60 -14.13 1.08 4.20
C PHE A 60 -13.12 -0.04 3.95
N THR A 61 -13.22 -0.72 2.79
CA THR A 61 -12.32 -1.82 2.43
C THR A 61 -10.87 -1.35 2.33
N VAL A 62 -10.62 -0.23 1.64
CA VAL A 62 -9.26 0.31 1.49
C VAL A 62 -8.73 0.85 2.81
N GLY A 63 -9.58 1.52 3.61
CA GLY A 63 -9.23 1.98 4.96
C GLY A 63 -8.81 0.82 5.86
N ALA A 64 -9.56 -0.27 5.85
CA ALA A 64 -9.25 -1.48 6.61
C ALA A 64 -7.94 -2.14 6.14
N ALA A 65 -7.70 -2.19 4.82
CA ALA A 65 -6.45 -2.70 4.27
C ALA A 65 -5.23 -1.87 4.72
N LEU A 66 -5.33 -0.53 4.69
CA LEU A 66 -4.28 0.37 5.18
C LEU A 66 -4.02 0.19 6.68
N ALA A 67 -5.08 0.10 7.49
CA ALA A 67 -4.95 -0.14 8.93
C ALA A 67 -4.28 -1.49 9.22
N GLY A 68 -4.61 -2.54 8.46
CA GLY A 68 -3.97 -3.85 8.55
C GLY A 68 -2.47 -3.81 8.24
N MET A 69 -2.06 -3.08 7.20
CA MET A 69 -0.63 -2.90 6.87
C MET A 69 0.11 -2.16 7.99
N ALA A 70 -0.48 -1.08 8.54
CA ALA A 70 0.10 -0.36 9.66
C ALA A 70 0.27 -1.26 10.90
N LEU A 71 -0.75 -2.07 11.22
CA LEU A 71 -0.69 -3.06 12.30
C LEU A 71 0.42 -4.09 12.06
N GLY A 72 0.55 -4.60 10.84
CA GLY A 72 1.62 -5.53 10.49
C GLY A 72 3.02 -4.96 10.80
N ARG A 73 3.24 -3.67 10.52
CA ARG A 73 4.50 -2.99 10.86
C ARG A 73 4.73 -2.84 12.36
N VAL A 74 3.66 -2.59 13.13
CA VAL A 74 3.74 -2.57 14.61
C VAL A 74 4.11 -3.94 15.13
N VAL A 75 3.48 -5.01 14.63
CA VAL A 75 3.81 -6.39 14.99
C VAL A 75 5.27 -6.69 14.67
N SER A 76 5.76 -6.36 13.47
CA SER A 76 7.18 -6.51 13.12
C SER A 76 8.11 -5.75 14.07
N ALA A 77 7.74 -4.54 14.50
CA ALA A 77 8.54 -3.77 15.45
C ALA A 77 8.55 -4.35 16.88
N LEU A 78 7.56 -5.17 17.23
CA LEU A 78 7.46 -5.85 18.53
C LEU A 78 8.15 -7.22 18.54
N VAL A 79 8.12 -7.94 17.41
CA VAL A 79 8.66 -9.31 17.28
C VAL A 79 10.12 -9.30 16.85
N ASP A 80 10.50 -8.42 15.92
CA ASP A 80 11.84 -8.34 15.35
C ASP A 80 12.66 -7.16 15.92
N GLN A 81 13.88 -6.98 15.40
CA GLN A 81 14.72 -5.84 15.76
C GLN A 81 14.12 -4.52 15.24
N ARG A 82 14.35 -3.43 15.98
CA ARG A 82 13.96 -2.09 15.54
C ARG A 82 14.58 -1.78 14.18
N THR A 83 13.72 -1.55 13.20
CA THR A 83 14.09 -1.11 11.85
C THR A 83 14.32 0.40 11.81
N ALA A 84 15.13 0.84 10.84
CA ALA A 84 15.36 2.26 10.59
C ALA A 84 14.04 3.00 10.30
N PHE A 85 14.03 4.32 10.54
CA PHE A 85 12.84 5.15 10.33
C PHE A 85 12.27 5.02 8.91
N TYR A 86 13.15 5.09 7.91
CA TYR A 86 12.82 4.73 6.54
C TYR A 86 13.37 3.33 6.22
N PRO A 87 12.60 2.44 5.58
CA PRO A 87 11.24 2.66 5.06
C PRO A 87 10.10 2.42 6.08
N ASN A 88 10.34 1.67 7.16
CA ASN A 88 9.25 1.03 7.90
C ASN A 88 8.34 2.00 8.67
N TRP A 89 8.90 2.88 9.52
CA TRP A 89 8.10 3.81 10.33
C TRP A 89 7.42 4.89 9.47
N PHE A 90 8.09 5.34 8.41
CA PHE A 90 7.49 6.25 7.44
C PHE A 90 6.24 5.67 6.80
N TYR A 91 6.31 4.42 6.29
CA TYR A 91 5.13 3.78 5.70
C TYR A 91 4.04 3.49 6.72
N LEU A 92 4.39 3.13 7.96
CA LEU A 92 3.40 3.00 9.05
C LEU A 92 2.60 4.30 9.20
N MET A 93 3.27 5.45 9.22
CA MET A 93 2.60 6.75 9.34
C MET A 93 1.69 7.03 8.14
N VAL A 94 2.17 6.78 6.91
CA VAL A 94 1.37 6.97 5.69
C VAL A 94 0.13 6.07 5.68
N GLU A 95 0.30 4.80 6.04
CA GLU A 95 -0.78 3.80 6.11
C GLU A 95 -1.80 4.18 7.19
N ALA A 96 -1.36 4.56 8.39
CA ALA A 96 -2.23 4.95 9.50
C ALA A 96 -3.01 6.24 9.18
N VAL A 97 -2.35 7.26 8.64
CA VAL A 97 -2.99 8.53 8.25
C VAL A 97 -3.97 8.30 7.10
N GLY A 98 -3.61 7.50 6.10
CA GLY A 98 -4.50 7.16 5.00
C GLY A 98 -5.74 6.39 5.47
N ALA A 99 -5.56 5.41 6.36
CA ALA A 99 -6.67 4.67 6.96
C ALA A 99 -7.62 5.60 7.73
N ALA A 100 -7.06 6.46 8.59
CA ALA A 100 -7.84 7.42 9.37
C ALA A 100 -8.63 8.38 8.46
N ALA A 101 -7.98 8.94 7.44
CA ALA A 101 -8.62 9.84 6.48
C ALA A 101 -9.79 9.17 5.75
N LEU A 102 -9.65 7.91 5.33
CA LEU A 102 -10.74 7.18 4.69
C LEU A 102 -11.88 6.92 5.69
N PHE A 103 -11.58 6.44 6.90
CA PHE A 103 -12.63 6.15 7.90
C PHE A 103 -13.41 7.39 8.36
N THR A 104 -12.83 8.59 8.27
CA THR A 104 -13.57 9.83 8.60
C THR A 104 -14.62 10.23 7.57
N VAL A 105 -14.56 9.66 6.36
CA VAL A 105 -15.45 10.02 5.23
C VAL A 105 -16.24 8.83 4.68
N VAL A 106 -16.15 7.67 5.35
CA VAL A 106 -17.02 6.50 5.17
C VAL A 106 -18.38 6.81 5.79
#